data_AF-A0A954PVQ5-F1
#
_entry.id   AF-A0A954PVQ5-F1
#
_cell.length_a   1.000
_cell.length_b   1.000
_cell.length_c   1.000
_cell.angle_alpha   90.00
_cell.angle_beta   90.00
_cell.angle_gamma   90.00
#
_symmetry.space_group_name_H-M   'P 1'
#
loop_
_entity.id
_entity.type
_entity.pdbx_description
1 polymer ?
#
loop_
_entity_poly.entity_id
_entity_poly.type
_entity_poly.pdbx_seq_one_letter_code
_entity_poly.pdbx_strand_id
1 'polypeptide(L)'
;MSELHFPWIEVSILVPLLGAVWIHLLGDRDHILHYAIGICTTTLVLTIGELVDFLSIGTFEAHDHWPYLNWIFHPDVFVVDELSAFQLPLVALIFLVTVMSTLRTKAPRFSLKLALVSETLVLATFSCRSSWTLVALLIAATIPPYLELKNRNRCTRIYVLHMSIFAGLLVTGYGWLVVVAGPIDGGYVDGINVSTLLVPGALLTAAALLRSGICPLHLWMTDLFEKGTFGTAILFTTPLIGSYAVMRLVLPIAPSWALQSIAVLSLVTAVYAGGMALIQREARRMFCYLLLSQSALVLAGLELVTPIGLTGALCLWLSVGMSLTGFGITLRCIEARISRVALVDYHGLYQQMPMLAGFFLLTGLAVIGFPATIGFVGMELLIEGAVDVYPLVGTMVVIAAALCGITVLSAYFRIFTGHSNRTLVPMHARPAERIAVLILTALILGGGLIPQPGVASRYHAAKELTRQRQAHPVSESNEATVAPLEATDH
;
A
#
# COMPACT_ATOMS: atom_id res chain seq x y z
N MET A 1 -10.27 -14.98 23.60
CA MET A 1 -9.67 -14.36 22.41
C MET A 1 -9.20 -15.49 21.54
N SER A 2 -9.39 -15.42 20.23
CA SER A 2 -8.92 -16.46 19.30
C SER A 2 -7.41 -16.41 19.23
N GLU A 3 -6.76 -17.55 19.40
CA GLU A 3 -5.31 -17.67 19.33
C GLU A 3 -4.94 -18.46 18.09
N LEU A 4 -3.88 -18.03 17.40
CA LEU A 4 -3.25 -18.79 16.33
C LEU A 4 -2.58 -20.04 16.92
N HIS A 5 -2.53 -21.12 16.14
CA HIS A 5 -1.97 -22.39 16.62
C HIS A 5 -0.43 -22.36 16.72
N PHE A 6 0.21 -21.38 16.07
CA PHE A 6 1.65 -21.15 16.06
C PHE A 6 1.92 -19.64 16.03
N PRO A 7 3.03 -19.14 16.61
CA PRO A 7 3.37 -17.71 16.64
C PRO A 7 3.85 -17.21 15.27
N TRP A 8 2.97 -17.23 14.28
CA TRP A 8 3.28 -16.93 12.89
C TRP A 8 3.72 -15.48 12.67
N ILE A 9 3.08 -14.52 13.34
CA ILE A 9 3.30 -13.08 13.21
C ILE A 9 4.69 -12.73 13.72
N GLU A 10 5.02 -13.19 14.93
CA GLU A 10 6.31 -12.89 15.54
C GLU A 10 7.46 -13.52 14.74
N VAL A 11 7.30 -14.77 14.30
CA VAL A 11 8.30 -15.46 13.49
C VAL A 11 8.45 -14.77 12.13
N SER A 12 7.35 -14.38 11.48
CA SER A 12 7.39 -13.72 10.17
C SER A 12 8.03 -12.34 10.21
N ILE A 13 7.91 -11.62 11.33
CA ILE A 13 8.61 -10.34 11.57
C ILE A 13 10.10 -10.57 11.89
N LEU A 14 10.42 -11.56 12.74
CA LEU A 14 11.79 -11.80 13.20
C LEU A 14 12.70 -12.38 12.10
N VAL A 15 12.19 -13.23 11.21
CA VAL A 15 12.98 -13.85 10.13
C VAL A 15 13.68 -12.84 9.23
N PRO A 16 13.01 -11.84 8.62
CA PRO A 16 13.69 -10.83 7.80
C PRO A 16 14.64 -9.95 8.63
N LEU A 17 14.32 -9.68 9.91
CA LEU A 17 15.19 -8.90 10.79
C LEU A 17 16.51 -9.62 11.08
N LEU A 18 16.43 -10.88 11.52
CA LEU A 18 17.60 -11.74 11.75
C LEU A 18 18.36 -11.97 10.45
N GLY A 19 17.65 -12.13 9.33
CA GLY A 19 18.23 -12.21 8.00
C GLY A 19 19.03 -10.96 7.61
N ALA A 20 18.53 -9.77 7.94
CA ALA A 20 19.25 -8.52 7.71
C ALA A 20 20.54 -8.42 8.55
N VAL A 21 20.48 -8.83 9.82
CA VAL A 21 21.65 -8.90 10.72
C VAL A 21 22.67 -9.91 10.21
N TRP A 22 22.23 -11.10 9.81
CA TRP A 22 23.08 -12.12 9.21
C TRP A 22 23.80 -11.56 7.98
N ILE A 23 23.07 -11.02 7.02
CA ILE A 23 23.65 -10.44 5.80
C ILE A 23 24.64 -9.32 6.13
N HIS A 24 24.40 -8.55 7.21
CA HIS A 24 25.34 -7.50 7.62
C HIS A 24 26.66 -8.06 8.17
N LEU A 25 26.61 -9.12 8.99
CA LEU A 25 27.76 -9.67 9.71
C LEU A 25 28.56 -10.68 8.89
N LEU A 26 27.88 -11.58 8.18
CA LEU A 26 28.47 -12.75 7.53
C LEU A 26 28.23 -12.77 6.01
N GLY A 27 27.67 -11.69 5.46
CA GLY A 27 27.26 -11.62 4.06
C GLY A 27 28.45 -11.66 3.10
N ASP A 28 28.73 -12.85 2.57
CA ASP A 28 29.60 -12.99 1.41
C ASP A 28 28.97 -12.33 0.18
N ARG A 29 29.75 -11.52 -0.54
CA ARG A 29 29.28 -10.71 -1.67
C ARG A 29 28.73 -11.56 -2.81
N ASP A 30 29.18 -12.79 -2.93
CA ASP A 30 28.78 -13.69 -4.02
C ASP A 30 27.45 -14.40 -3.76
N HIS A 31 27.12 -14.64 -2.49
CA HIS A 31 25.94 -15.41 -2.08
C HIS A 31 24.83 -14.56 -1.46
N ILE A 32 25.08 -13.28 -1.18
CA ILE A 32 24.14 -12.34 -0.54
C ILE A 32 22.74 -12.33 -1.18
N LEU A 33 22.65 -12.41 -2.50
CA LEU A 33 21.37 -12.42 -3.21
C LEU A 33 20.60 -13.71 -2.97
N HIS A 34 21.29 -14.86 -2.94
CA HIS A 34 20.66 -16.16 -2.66
C HIS A 34 20.16 -16.23 -1.23
N TYR A 35 20.95 -15.73 -0.26
CA TYR A 35 20.51 -15.64 1.13
C TYR A 35 19.27 -14.75 1.26
N ALA A 36 19.27 -13.57 0.63
CA ALA A 36 18.10 -12.68 0.66
C ALA A 36 16.85 -13.33 0.03
N ILE A 37 16.98 -14.04 -1.08
CA ILE A 37 15.87 -14.79 -1.68
C ILE A 37 15.37 -15.88 -0.74
N GLY A 38 16.28 -16.64 -0.10
CA GLY A 38 15.92 -17.69 0.86
C GLY A 38 15.17 -17.13 2.08
N ILE A 39 15.62 -15.99 2.60
CA ILE A 39 14.96 -15.29 3.71
C ILE A 39 13.56 -14.84 3.29
N CYS A 40 13.40 -14.08 2.20
CA CYS A 40 12.08 -13.62 1.73
C CYS A 40 11.15 -14.80 1.38
N THR A 41 11.69 -15.91 0.86
CA THR A 41 10.88 -17.12 0.58
C THR A 41 10.37 -17.72 1.88
N THR A 42 11.21 -17.79 2.91
CA THR A 42 10.82 -18.26 4.24
C THR A 42 9.76 -17.35 4.85
N THR A 43 9.94 -16.03 4.77
CA THR A 43 8.93 -15.05 5.21
C THR A 43 7.59 -15.22 4.48
N LEU A 44 7.61 -15.45 3.16
CA LEU A 44 6.39 -15.70 2.39
C LEU A 44 5.68 -16.99 2.84
N VAL A 45 6.43 -18.08 3.06
CA VAL A 45 5.85 -19.34 3.55
C VAL A 45 5.21 -19.15 4.93
N LEU A 46 5.85 -18.40 5.82
CA LEU A 46 5.32 -18.12 7.16
C LEU A 46 4.03 -17.30 7.11
N THR A 47 4.01 -16.22 6.33
CA THR A 47 2.81 -15.36 6.17
C THR A 47 1.67 -16.06 5.43
N ILE A 48 1.96 -17.02 4.54
CA ILE A 48 0.93 -17.91 3.96
C ILE A 48 0.39 -18.88 5.02
N GLY A 49 1.28 -19.46 5.84
CA GLY A 49 0.90 -20.31 6.96
C GLY A 49 -0.03 -19.60 7.93
N GLU A 50 0.30 -18.36 8.27
CA GLU A 50 -0.53 -17.45 9.06
C GLU A 50 -1.91 -17.24 8.46
N LEU A 51 -1.99 -16.92 7.16
CA LEU A 51 -3.27 -16.72 6.47
C LEU A 51 -4.12 -18.00 6.50
N VAL A 52 -3.52 -19.17 6.26
CA VAL A 52 -4.24 -20.45 6.30
C VAL A 52 -4.75 -20.74 7.71
N ASP A 53 -3.93 -20.49 8.72
CA ASP A 53 -4.29 -20.68 10.13
C ASP A 53 -5.45 -19.74 10.53
N PHE A 54 -5.32 -18.46 10.23
CA PHE A 54 -6.35 -17.44 10.46
C PHE A 54 -7.69 -17.80 9.79
N LEU A 55 -7.65 -18.23 8.53
CA LEU A 55 -8.85 -18.67 7.80
C LEU A 55 -9.47 -19.94 8.38
N SER A 56 -8.67 -20.81 9.03
CA SER A 56 -9.16 -22.04 9.66
C SER A 56 -9.92 -21.78 10.96
N ILE A 57 -9.52 -20.75 11.71
CA ILE A 57 -10.15 -20.35 12.97
C ILE A 57 -11.49 -19.64 12.71
N GLY A 58 -11.60 -18.92 11.59
CA GLY A 58 -12.85 -18.27 11.18
C GLY A 58 -13.26 -17.10 12.09
N THR A 59 -12.29 -16.42 12.68
CA THR A 59 -12.50 -15.29 13.60
C THR A 59 -12.09 -13.97 12.98
N PHE A 60 -12.69 -12.88 13.44
CA PHE A 60 -12.39 -11.53 12.95
C PHE A 60 -10.97 -11.05 13.32
N GLU A 61 -10.52 -11.41 14.51
CA GLU A 61 -9.19 -11.10 15.06
C GLU A 61 -8.59 -12.36 15.67
N ALA A 62 -7.28 -12.55 15.50
CA ALA A 62 -6.52 -13.63 16.13
C ALA A 62 -5.20 -13.09 16.68
N HIS A 63 -4.84 -13.57 17.87
CA HIS A 63 -3.65 -13.18 18.61
C HIS A 63 -2.59 -14.28 18.51
N ASP A 64 -1.33 -13.85 18.47
CA ASP A 64 -0.19 -14.73 18.73
C ASP A 64 0.14 -14.68 20.22
N HIS A 65 0.48 -15.83 20.79
CA HIS A 65 1.03 -15.90 22.14
C HIS A 65 2.34 -16.67 22.14
N TRP A 66 3.46 -15.95 22.25
CA TRP A 66 4.76 -16.57 22.55
C TRP A 66 5.24 -16.17 23.95
N PRO A 67 5.23 -17.09 24.92
CA PRO A 67 5.63 -16.82 26.30
C PRO A 67 7.02 -16.18 26.47
N TYR A 68 7.95 -16.46 25.56
CA TYR A 68 9.33 -15.96 25.61
C TYR A 68 9.48 -14.54 25.04
N LEU A 69 8.55 -14.09 24.19
CA LEU A 69 8.58 -12.76 23.58
C LEU A 69 7.77 -11.72 24.35
N ASN A 70 6.91 -12.16 25.29
CA ASN A 70 6.17 -11.30 26.23
C ASN A 70 7.06 -10.39 27.10
N TRP A 71 8.36 -10.68 27.21
CA TRP A 71 9.33 -9.81 27.88
C TRP A 71 9.82 -8.65 27.00
N ILE A 72 9.75 -8.81 25.67
CA ILE A 72 10.23 -7.83 24.66
C ILE A 72 9.06 -7.02 24.09
N PHE A 73 7.93 -7.68 23.81
CA PHE A 73 6.71 -7.04 23.34
C PHE A 73 5.65 -7.17 24.44
N HIS A 74 5.00 -6.06 24.80
CA HIS A 74 3.83 -6.13 25.68
C HIS A 74 2.77 -7.07 25.07
N PRO A 75 1.98 -7.78 25.89
CA PRO A 75 0.87 -8.59 25.39
C PRO A 75 -0.04 -7.73 24.49
N ASP A 76 -0.50 -8.29 23.38
CA ASP A 76 -1.48 -7.69 22.45
C ASP A 76 -0.99 -6.54 21.53
N VAL A 77 0.32 -6.34 21.39
CA VAL A 77 0.85 -5.35 20.43
C VAL A 77 0.58 -5.77 18.97
N PHE A 78 0.76 -7.05 18.67
CA PHE A 78 0.56 -7.61 17.33
C PHE A 78 -0.68 -8.49 17.28
N VAL A 79 -1.59 -8.15 16.38
CA VAL A 79 -2.86 -8.84 16.16
C VAL A 79 -3.14 -8.87 14.67
N VAL A 80 -3.57 -10.04 14.19
CA VAL A 80 -4.01 -10.19 12.80
C VAL A 80 -5.52 -10.10 12.77
N ASP A 81 -6.03 -9.18 11.98
CA ASP A 81 -7.44 -9.07 11.67
C ASP A 81 -7.70 -9.35 10.19
N GLU A 82 -8.96 -9.40 9.81
CA GLU A 82 -9.33 -9.66 8.43
C GLU A 82 -8.76 -8.61 7.45
N LEU A 83 -8.54 -7.37 7.88
CA LEU A 83 -7.89 -6.34 7.08
C LEU A 83 -6.44 -6.73 6.76
N SER A 84 -5.66 -7.08 7.78
CA SER A 84 -4.22 -7.34 7.70
C SER A 84 -3.86 -8.73 7.18
N ALA A 85 -4.69 -9.75 7.43
CA ALA A 85 -4.40 -11.16 7.10
C ALA A 85 -3.99 -11.38 5.64
N PHE A 86 -4.61 -10.68 4.69
CA PHE A 86 -4.28 -10.80 3.26
C PHE A 86 -3.15 -9.87 2.83
N GLN A 87 -2.84 -8.84 3.61
CA GLN A 87 -1.79 -7.89 3.29
C GLN A 87 -0.40 -8.40 3.66
N LEU A 88 -0.28 -9.21 4.72
CA LEU A 88 0.98 -9.80 5.14
C LEU A 88 1.62 -10.70 4.06
N PRO A 89 0.92 -11.70 3.48
CA PRO A 89 1.47 -12.49 2.39
C PRO A 89 1.67 -11.68 1.11
N LEU A 90 0.85 -10.66 0.85
CA LEU A 90 1.05 -9.74 -0.27
C LEU A 90 2.37 -8.96 -0.11
N VAL A 91 2.64 -8.42 1.07
CA VAL A 91 3.89 -7.72 1.37
C VAL A 91 5.07 -8.66 1.18
N ALA A 92 5.07 -9.83 1.82
CA ALA A 92 6.14 -10.81 1.69
C ALA A 92 6.38 -11.20 0.22
N LEU A 93 5.31 -11.34 -0.57
CA LEU A 93 5.41 -11.61 -2.00
C LEU A 93 6.07 -10.46 -2.76
N ILE A 94 5.65 -9.20 -2.51
CA ILE A 94 6.23 -8.00 -3.13
C ILE A 94 7.74 -7.92 -2.85
N PHE A 95 8.16 -8.19 -1.62
CA PHE A 95 9.57 -8.22 -1.25
C PHE A 95 10.32 -9.34 -1.97
N LEU A 96 9.80 -10.57 -1.95
CA LEU A 96 10.38 -11.72 -2.63
C LEU A 96 10.57 -11.47 -4.13
N VAL A 97 9.53 -11.06 -4.84
CA VAL A 97 9.61 -10.87 -6.30
C VAL A 97 10.53 -9.71 -6.68
N THR A 98 10.62 -8.67 -5.84
CA THR A 98 11.53 -7.54 -6.05
C THR A 98 12.99 -7.93 -5.82
N VAL A 99 13.26 -8.78 -4.83
CA VAL A 99 14.61 -9.32 -4.58
C VAL A 99 14.99 -10.31 -5.69
N MET A 100 14.12 -11.25 -6.05
CA MET A 100 14.36 -12.24 -7.12
C MET A 100 14.64 -11.59 -8.48
N SER A 101 13.92 -10.52 -8.82
CA SER A 101 14.11 -9.78 -10.07
C SER A 101 15.37 -8.89 -10.08
N THR A 102 16.06 -8.73 -8.95
CA THR A 102 17.28 -7.93 -8.87
C THR A 102 18.44 -8.60 -9.62
N LEU A 103 19.15 -7.85 -10.47
CA LEU A 103 20.39 -8.32 -11.10
C LEU A 103 21.54 -8.32 -10.09
N ARG A 104 22.39 -9.35 -10.12
CA ARG A 104 23.62 -9.42 -9.32
C ARG A 104 24.51 -8.17 -9.51
N THR A 105 24.59 -7.65 -10.74
CA THR A 105 25.34 -6.42 -11.05
C THR A 105 24.75 -5.14 -10.45
N LYS A 106 23.46 -5.16 -10.07
CA LYS A 106 22.75 -4.04 -9.45
C LYS A 106 22.57 -4.24 -7.94
N ALA A 107 22.83 -5.43 -7.40
CA ALA A 107 22.77 -5.73 -5.97
C ALA A 107 23.65 -4.83 -5.09
N PRO A 108 24.85 -4.36 -5.50
CA PRO A 108 25.61 -3.39 -4.70
C PRO A 108 24.93 -2.02 -4.59
N ARG A 109 24.06 -1.66 -5.55
CA ARG A 109 23.35 -0.38 -5.59
C ARG A 109 22.00 -0.43 -4.86
N PHE A 110 21.41 -1.61 -4.73
CA PHE A 110 20.15 -1.88 -4.04
C PHE A 110 20.46 -2.58 -2.71
N SER A 111 20.28 -1.86 -1.59
CA SER A 111 20.74 -2.35 -0.30
C SER A 111 19.83 -3.47 0.22
N LEU A 112 20.17 -4.72 -0.08
CA LEU A 112 19.41 -5.92 0.33
C LEU A 112 19.14 -5.97 1.83
N LYS A 113 20.11 -5.59 2.66
CA LYS A 113 19.92 -5.48 4.12
C LYS A 113 18.83 -4.47 4.51
N LEU A 114 18.76 -3.33 3.81
CA LEU A 114 17.74 -2.31 4.09
C LEU A 114 16.37 -2.74 3.54
N ALA A 115 16.35 -3.53 2.46
CA ALA A 115 15.13 -4.16 1.97
C ALA A 115 14.55 -5.13 3.02
N LEU A 116 15.37 -5.99 3.62
CA LEU A 116 14.91 -6.91 4.69
C LEU A 116 14.47 -6.18 5.97
N VAL A 117 15.18 -5.12 6.37
CA VAL A 117 14.73 -4.24 7.47
C VAL A 117 13.39 -3.58 7.11
N SER A 118 13.23 -3.15 5.86
CA SER A 118 11.95 -2.60 5.40
C SER A 118 10.86 -3.66 5.42
N GLU A 119 11.12 -4.91 5.01
CA GLU A 119 10.17 -6.01 5.08
C GLU A 119 9.66 -6.23 6.51
N THR A 120 10.60 -6.30 7.46
CA THR A 120 10.30 -6.40 8.91
C THR A 120 9.37 -5.28 9.37
N LEU A 121 9.72 -4.03 9.07
CA LEU A 121 8.97 -2.86 9.52
C LEU A 121 7.56 -2.82 8.91
N VAL A 122 7.42 -3.22 7.65
CA VAL A 122 6.13 -3.23 6.95
C VAL A 122 5.23 -4.36 7.49
N LEU A 123 5.76 -5.57 7.68
CA LEU A 123 5.00 -6.66 8.30
C LEU A 123 4.58 -6.32 9.73
N ALA A 124 5.48 -5.75 10.52
CA ALA A 124 5.16 -5.27 11.86
C ALA A 124 4.08 -4.17 11.83
N THR A 125 4.13 -3.25 10.85
CA THR A 125 3.13 -2.18 10.71
C THR A 125 1.74 -2.76 10.47
N PHE A 126 1.60 -3.70 9.52
CA PHE A 126 0.32 -4.33 9.22
C PHE A 126 -0.20 -5.22 10.34
N SER A 127 0.69 -5.80 11.14
CA SER A 127 0.29 -6.63 12.27
C SER A 127 0.03 -5.81 13.55
N CYS A 128 0.30 -4.51 13.55
CA CYS A 128 0.25 -3.71 14.78
C CYS A 128 -1.18 -3.26 15.11
N ARG A 129 -1.63 -3.56 16.34
CA ARG A 129 -2.91 -3.10 16.90
C ARG A 129 -2.78 -1.85 17.75
N SER A 130 -1.71 -1.76 18.55
CA SER A 130 -1.47 -0.63 19.44
C SER A 130 -1.15 0.64 18.64
N SER A 131 -1.89 1.71 18.92
CA SER A 131 -1.81 2.97 18.17
C SER A 131 -0.45 3.65 18.33
N TRP A 132 0.17 3.64 19.52
CA TRP A 132 1.51 4.22 19.73
C TRP A 132 2.60 3.41 19.02
N THR A 133 2.54 2.08 19.10
CA THR A 133 3.49 1.24 18.36
C THR A 133 3.33 1.43 16.85
N LEU A 134 2.11 1.60 16.37
CA LEU A 134 1.84 1.91 14.96
C LEU A 134 2.46 3.26 14.55
N VAL A 135 2.30 4.30 15.37
CA VAL A 135 2.96 5.61 15.16
C VAL A 135 4.47 5.44 15.03
N ALA A 136 5.09 4.70 15.95
CA ALA A 136 6.53 4.47 15.96
C ALA A 136 7.00 3.69 14.72
N LEU A 137 6.27 2.64 14.34
CA LEU A 137 6.57 1.80 13.17
C LEU A 137 6.41 2.58 11.86
N LEU A 138 5.38 3.42 11.73
CA LEU A 138 5.18 4.29 10.58
C LEU A 138 6.34 5.26 10.38
N ILE A 139 6.88 5.81 11.46
CA ILE A 139 8.08 6.67 11.42
C ILE A 139 9.32 5.84 11.09
N ALA A 140 9.50 4.70 11.75
CA ALA A 140 10.63 3.81 11.53
C ALA A 140 10.71 3.30 10.08
N ALA A 141 9.58 3.03 9.44
CA ALA A 141 9.49 2.59 8.04
C ALA A 141 10.07 3.61 7.05
N THR A 142 10.19 4.89 7.42
CA THR A 142 10.83 5.94 6.58
C THR A 142 12.36 5.91 6.62
N ILE A 143 12.95 5.19 7.58
CA ILE A 143 14.40 5.16 7.80
C ILE A 143 15.13 4.39 6.69
N PRO A 144 14.72 3.19 6.25
CA PRO A 144 15.44 2.45 5.22
C PRO A 144 15.58 3.20 3.88
N PRO A 145 14.52 3.83 3.31
CA PRO A 145 14.67 4.65 2.11
C PRO A 145 15.59 5.86 2.31
N TYR A 146 15.53 6.53 3.47
CA TYR A 146 16.44 7.62 3.81
C TYR A 146 17.90 7.17 3.82
N LEU A 147 18.21 6.06 4.50
CA LEU A 147 19.55 5.50 4.57
C LEU A 147 20.07 5.09 3.19
N GLU A 148 19.21 4.56 2.32
CA GLU A 148 19.60 4.27 0.95
C GLU A 148 19.95 5.54 0.17
N LEU A 149 19.11 6.58 0.22
CA LEU A 149 19.38 7.83 -0.48
C LEU A 149 20.69 8.47 0.02
N LYS A 150 20.93 8.44 1.33
CA LYS A 150 22.15 8.93 1.97
C LYS A 150 23.38 8.11 1.54
N ASN A 151 23.33 6.79 1.62
CA ASN A 151 24.42 5.89 1.22
C ASN A 151 24.78 6.02 -0.27
N ARG A 152 23.84 6.50 -1.08
CA ARG A 152 24.05 6.77 -2.51
C ARG A 152 24.43 8.22 -2.82
N ASN A 153 24.73 9.04 -1.80
CA ASN A 153 25.07 10.45 -1.92
C ASN A 153 24.06 11.25 -2.77
N ARG A 154 22.76 10.97 -2.61
CA ARG A 154 21.68 11.71 -3.28
C ARG A 154 21.13 12.79 -2.35
N CYS A 155 20.65 13.88 -2.93
CA CYS A 155 20.04 14.97 -2.17
C CYS A 155 18.76 14.48 -1.48
N THR A 156 18.77 14.39 -0.15
CA THR A 156 17.67 13.88 0.68
C THR A 156 16.73 14.98 1.19
N ARG A 157 16.98 16.25 0.87
CA ARG A 157 16.30 17.40 1.51
C ARG A 157 14.78 17.35 1.40
N ILE A 158 14.25 17.09 0.20
CA ILE A 158 12.80 17.05 -0.05
C ILE A 158 12.18 15.87 0.71
N TYR A 159 12.77 14.68 0.61
CA TYR A 159 12.32 13.49 1.32
C TYR A 159 12.29 13.70 2.84
N VAL A 160 13.40 14.18 3.42
CA VAL A 160 13.51 14.42 4.87
C VAL A 160 12.51 15.48 5.31
N LEU A 161 12.35 16.58 4.58
CA LEU A 161 11.38 17.62 4.93
C LEU A 161 9.96 17.05 5.06
N HIS A 162 9.51 16.28 4.05
CA HIS A 162 8.17 15.70 4.09
C HIS A 162 8.03 14.61 5.15
N MET A 163 9.02 13.72 5.30
CA MET A 163 8.95 12.65 6.31
C MET A 163 9.07 13.19 7.75
N SER A 164 9.81 14.28 7.97
CA SER A 164 9.85 14.97 9.27
C SER A 164 8.54 15.67 9.59
N ILE A 165 7.88 16.32 8.61
CA ILE A 165 6.54 16.89 8.80
C ILE A 165 5.54 15.77 9.10
N PHE A 166 5.59 14.66 8.36
CA PHE A 166 4.78 13.48 8.62
C PHE A 166 4.95 12.97 10.06
N ALA A 167 6.19 12.72 10.50
CA ALA A 167 6.48 12.26 11.85
C ALA A 167 6.00 13.27 12.92
N GLY A 168 6.21 14.56 12.69
CA GLY A 168 5.79 15.63 13.60
C GLY A 168 4.26 15.72 13.74
N LEU A 169 3.53 15.66 12.63
CA LEU A 169 2.06 15.66 12.62
C LEU A 169 1.50 14.40 13.30
N LEU A 170 2.14 13.24 13.10
CA LEU A 170 1.66 11.98 13.64
C LEU A 170 1.87 11.89 15.15
N VAL A 171 3.05 12.29 15.65
CA VAL A 171 3.35 12.34 17.09
C VAL A 171 2.50 13.39 17.80
N THR A 172 2.37 14.60 17.23
CA THR A 172 1.57 15.66 17.87
C THR A 172 0.08 15.36 17.81
N GLY A 173 -0.43 14.85 16.68
CA GLY A 173 -1.84 14.47 16.52
C GLY A 173 -2.24 13.35 17.48
N TYR A 174 -1.48 12.25 17.52
CA TYR A 174 -1.78 11.14 18.43
C TYR A 174 -1.53 11.51 19.90
N GLY A 175 -0.44 12.23 20.19
CA GLY A 175 -0.15 12.68 21.56
C GLY A 175 -1.25 13.59 22.12
N TRP A 176 -1.78 14.51 21.30
CA TRP A 176 -2.92 15.35 21.68
C TRP A 176 -4.20 14.53 21.86
N LEU A 177 -4.44 13.58 20.96
CA LEU A 177 -5.58 12.67 21.06
C LEU A 177 -5.57 11.93 22.40
N VAL A 178 -4.41 11.40 22.82
CA VAL A 178 -4.27 10.71 24.11
C VAL A 178 -4.53 11.63 25.31
N VAL A 179 -4.10 12.89 25.25
CA VAL A 179 -4.34 13.85 26.35
C VAL A 179 -5.83 14.12 26.55
N VAL A 180 -6.59 14.11 25.45
CA VAL A 180 -7.97 14.57 25.43
C VAL A 180 -8.98 13.42 25.50
N ALA A 181 -8.63 12.28 24.92
CA ALA A 181 -9.48 11.08 24.83
C ALA A 181 -8.98 9.89 25.66
N GLY A 182 -7.77 9.97 26.22
CA GLY A 182 -7.08 8.83 26.79
C GLY A 182 -6.45 7.92 25.72
N PRO A 183 -5.67 6.90 26.13
CA PRO A 183 -5.14 5.89 25.22
C PRO A 183 -6.27 5.15 24.50
N ILE A 184 -6.18 5.07 23.17
CA ILE A 184 -7.14 4.35 22.33
C ILE A 184 -6.52 3.00 21.97
N ASP A 185 -6.58 2.07 22.92
CA ASP A 185 -6.24 0.67 22.70
C ASP A 185 -7.52 -0.04 22.27
N GLY A 186 -7.69 -0.28 20.96
CA GLY A 186 -8.95 -0.82 20.43
C GLY A 186 -9.60 0.01 19.32
N GLY A 187 -9.07 1.19 19.02
CA GLY A 187 -9.42 1.97 17.83
C GLY A 187 -10.52 3.02 18.04
N TYR A 188 -11.51 2.82 18.90
CA TYR A 188 -12.67 3.74 18.97
C TYR A 188 -12.70 4.60 20.24
N VAL A 189 -13.32 5.77 20.11
CA VAL A 189 -13.46 6.78 21.16
C VAL A 189 -14.93 6.91 21.52
N ASP A 190 -15.30 6.60 22.76
CA ASP A 190 -16.68 6.68 23.22
C ASP A 190 -16.99 7.98 23.96
N GLY A 191 -18.12 8.60 23.61
CA GLY A 191 -18.70 9.70 24.39
C GLY A 191 -17.95 11.03 24.31
N ILE A 192 -17.01 11.21 23.37
CA ILE A 192 -16.27 12.45 23.20
C ILE A 192 -16.90 13.32 22.12
N ASN A 193 -16.99 14.62 22.41
CA ASN A 193 -17.54 15.61 21.49
C ASN A 193 -16.64 15.77 20.24
N VAL A 194 -17.26 15.84 19.06
CA VAL A 194 -16.54 16.05 17.77
C VAL A 194 -15.63 17.27 17.81
N SER A 195 -16.05 18.36 18.45
CA SER A 195 -15.27 19.60 18.55
C SER A 195 -13.89 19.39 19.22
N THR A 196 -13.85 18.48 20.18
CA THR A 196 -12.68 18.10 20.95
C THR A 196 -11.74 17.20 20.15
N LEU A 197 -12.27 16.39 19.24
CA LEU A 197 -11.52 15.49 18.35
C LEU A 197 -11.07 16.14 17.04
N LEU A 198 -11.62 17.30 16.70
CA LEU A 198 -11.40 17.94 15.40
C LEU A 198 -9.93 18.26 15.13
N VAL A 199 -9.23 18.86 16.10
CA VAL A 199 -7.81 19.22 15.98
C VAL A 199 -6.90 17.99 15.90
N PRO A 200 -6.91 17.04 16.86
CA PRO A 200 -6.08 15.84 16.75
C PRO A 200 -6.43 15.01 15.52
N GLY A 201 -7.71 14.88 15.18
CA GLY A 201 -8.17 14.19 13.97
C GLY A 201 -7.66 14.86 12.68
N ALA A 202 -7.67 16.20 12.60
CA ALA A 202 -7.14 16.92 11.46
C ALA A 202 -5.62 16.74 11.30
N LEU A 203 -4.86 16.73 12.40
CA LEU A 203 -3.40 16.49 12.38
C LEU A 203 -3.08 15.06 11.90
N LEU A 204 -3.79 14.06 12.42
CA LEU A 204 -3.62 12.67 12.00
C LEU A 204 -4.03 12.45 10.54
N THR A 205 -5.13 13.08 10.12
CA THR A 205 -5.56 13.08 8.72
C THR A 205 -4.48 13.70 7.83
N ALA A 206 -3.96 14.87 8.18
CA ALA A 206 -2.90 15.53 7.42
C ALA A 206 -1.62 14.66 7.32
N ALA A 207 -1.24 13.98 8.41
CA ALA A 207 -0.13 13.03 8.39
C ALA A 207 -0.40 11.86 7.44
N ALA A 208 -1.59 11.26 7.50
CA ALA A 208 -1.96 10.12 6.67
C ALA A 208 -2.05 10.51 5.18
N LEU A 209 -2.63 11.66 4.85
CA LEU A 209 -2.68 12.20 3.49
C LEU A 209 -1.28 12.49 2.94
N LEU A 210 -0.38 13.04 3.76
CA LEU A 210 1.02 13.24 3.40
C LEU A 210 1.71 11.90 3.08
N ARG A 211 1.48 10.86 3.88
CA ARG A 211 2.06 9.52 3.68
C ARG A 211 1.47 8.77 2.48
N SER A 212 0.20 9.01 2.17
CA SER A 212 -0.49 8.48 0.99
C SER A 212 -0.17 9.27 -0.28
N GLY A 213 0.45 10.45 -0.15
CA GLY A 213 0.82 11.31 -1.27
C GLY A 213 -0.37 12.05 -1.88
N ILE A 214 -1.43 12.33 -1.12
CA ILE A 214 -2.60 13.04 -1.67
C ILE A 214 -2.22 14.47 -2.09
N CYS A 215 -2.74 14.94 -3.23
CA CYS A 215 -2.40 16.25 -3.78
C CYS A 215 -2.72 17.37 -2.75
N PRO A 216 -1.80 18.32 -2.48
CA PRO A 216 -0.52 18.60 -3.13
C PRO A 216 0.73 17.93 -2.52
N LEU A 217 0.56 17.05 -1.53
CA LEU A 217 1.62 16.48 -0.67
C LEU A 217 2.41 15.30 -1.29
N HIS A 218 2.42 15.16 -2.62
CA HIS A 218 2.99 14.02 -3.35
C HIS A 218 4.47 14.16 -3.75
N LEU A 219 5.07 15.33 -3.53
CA LEU A 219 6.40 15.68 -4.03
C LEU A 219 7.53 14.76 -3.52
N TRP A 220 7.38 14.19 -2.32
CA TRP A 220 8.37 13.26 -1.78
C TRP A 220 8.41 11.94 -2.55
N MET A 221 7.29 11.51 -3.14
CA MET A 221 7.22 10.28 -3.93
C MET A 221 7.99 10.43 -5.23
N THR A 222 7.73 11.51 -5.96
CA THR A 222 8.41 11.78 -7.23
C THR A 222 9.91 11.92 -7.03
N ASP A 223 10.35 12.58 -5.95
CA ASP A 223 11.76 12.68 -5.56
C ASP A 223 12.39 11.30 -5.27
N LEU A 224 11.67 10.43 -4.56
CA LEU A 224 12.12 9.08 -4.24
C LEU A 224 12.29 8.21 -5.49
N PHE A 225 11.33 8.22 -6.42
CA PHE A 225 11.42 7.43 -7.66
C PHE A 225 12.56 7.91 -8.58
N GLU A 226 12.84 9.22 -8.56
CA GLU A 226 13.90 9.81 -9.35
C GLU A 226 15.29 9.53 -8.78
N LYS A 227 15.49 9.75 -7.47
CA LYS A 227 16.82 9.65 -6.84
C LYS A 227 17.13 8.25 -6.29
N GLY A 228 16.12 7.56 -5.76
CA GLY A 228 16.21 6.23 -5.16
C GLY A 228 16.48 5.12 -6.18
N THR A 229 16.76 3.91 -5.70
CA THR A 229 16.63 2.76 -6.59
C THR A 229 15.16 2.49 -6.83
N PHE A 230 14.84 2.00 -8.04
CA PHE A 230 13.45 1.73 -8.37
C PHE A 230 12.87 0.61 -7.48
N GLY A 231 13.70 -0.36 -7.08
CA GLY A 231 13.32 -1.39 -6.11
C GLY A 231 12.85 -0.82 -4.79
N THR A 232 13.64 0.06 -4.17
CA THR A 232 13.28 0.66 -2.87
C THR A 232 12.07 1.58 -2.97
N ALA A 233 11.91 2.29 -4.09
CA ALA A 233 10.71 3.09 -4.32
C ALA A 233 9.45 2.21 -4.41
N ILE A 234 9.52 1.07 -5.12
CA ILE A 234 8.41 0.09 -5.20
C ILE A 234 8.11 -0.48 -3.81
N LEU A 235 9.12 -1.02 -3.11
CA LEU A 235 8.94 -1.63 -1.78
C LEU A 235 8.35 -0.67 -0.74
N PHE A 236 8.66 0.63 -0.84
CA PHE A 236 8.18 1.63 0.12
C PHE A 236 6.75 2.14 -0.18
N THR A 237 6.32 2.09 -1.44
CA THR A 237 5.08 2.72 -1.89
C THR A 237 3.97 1.72 -2.19
N THR A 238 4.28 0.59 -2.82
CA THR A 238 3.28 -0.37 -3.30
C THR A 238 2.48 -1.11 -2.21
N PRO A 239 3.01 -1.34 -0.99
CA PRO A 239 2.17 -1.86 0.11
C PRO A 239 1.04 -0.91 0.56
N LEU A 240 1.07 0.37 0.19
CA LEU A 240 0.08 1.40 0.56
C LEU A 240 -0.10 1.57 2.08
N ILE A 241 1.01 1.63 2.82
CA ILE A 241 1.02 1.85 4.28
C ILE A 241 0.24 3.11 4.70
N GLY A 242 0.15 4.12 3.83
CA GLY A 242 -0.65 5.32 4.09
C GLY A 242 -2.15 5.01 4.23
N SER A 243 -2.70 4.11 3.39
CA SER A 243 -4.09 3.65 3.49
C SER A 243 -4.33 2.89 4.79
N TYR A 244 -3.35 2.13 5.28
CA TYR A 244 -3.44 1.46 6.57
C TYR A 244 -3.45 2.44 7.75
N ALA A 245 -2.60 3.47 7.69
CA ALA A 245 -2.60 4.53 8.69
C ALA A 245 -3.95 5.24 8.75
N VAL A 246 -4.60 5.49 7.61
CA VAL A 246 -5.96 6.02 7.56
C VAL A 246 -6.95 5.09 8.25
N MET A 247 -6.97 3.81 7.88
CA MET A 247 -7.91 2.83 8.44
C MET A 247 -7.79 2.67 9.95
N ARG A 248 -6.58 2.73 10.50
CA ARG A 248 -6.33 2.49 11.93
C ARG A 248 -6.35 3.75 12.79
N LEU A 249 -5.87 4.87 12.27
CA LEU A 249 -5.67 6.10 13.07
C LEU A 249 -6.69 7.19 12.76
N VAL A 250 -7.28 7.21 11.55
CA VAL A 250 -8.17 8.29 11.09
C VAL A 250 -9.62 7.82 11.08
N LEU A 251 -9.91 6.69 10.45
CA LEU A 251 -11.27 6.15 10.29
C LEU A 251 -12.05 6.10 11.62
N PRO A 252 -11.47 5.64 12.75
CA PRO A 252 -12.25 5.49 13.98
C PRO A 252 -12.62 6.80 14.69
N ILE A 253 -11.86 7.87 14.46
CA ILE A 253 -12.01 9.16 15.15
C ILE A 253 -12.61 10.25 14.27
N ALA A 254 -12.50 10.10 12.95
CA ALA A 254 -12.90 11.13 12.01
C ALA A 254 -14.41 11.15 11.83
N PRO A 255 -15.05 12.34 11.88
CA PRO A 255 -16.48 12.46 11.65
C PRO A 255 -16.83 12.12 10.20
N SER A 256 -18.10 11.76 9.98
CA SER A 256 -18.62 11.30 8.69
C SER A 256 -18.31 12.28 7.53
N TRP A 257 -18.58 13.57 7.75
CA TRP A 257 -18.34 14.64 6.78
C TRP A 257 -16.85 14.81 6.41
N ALA A 258 -15.94 14.55 7.35
CA ALA A 258 -14.51 14.68 7.10
C ALA A 258 -14.03 13.56 6.18
N LEU A 259 -14.52 12.32 6.37
CA LEU A 259 -14.20 11.20 5.50
C LEU A 259 -14.73 11.38 4.08
N GLN A 260 -15.96 11.87 3.94
CA GLN A 260 -16.51 12.22 2.62
C GLN A 260 -15.65 13.28 1.92
N SER A 261 -15.17 14.28 2.66
CA SER A 261 -14.28 15.32 2.13
C SER A 261 -12.92 14.74 1.70
N ILE A 262 -12.35 13.82 2.48
CA ILE A 262 -11.11 13.10 2.15
C ILE A 262 -11.32 12.21 0.92
N ALA A 263 -12.47 11.55 0.80
CA ALA A 263 -12.81 10.72 -0.35
C ALA A 263 -12.83 11.55 -1.65
N VAL A 264 -13.49 12.71 -1.62
CA VAL A 264 -13.53 13.65 -2.75
C VAL A 264 -12.12 14.16 -3.09
N LEU A 265 -11.33 14.56 -2.09
CA LEU A 265 -9.95 15.02 -2.33
C LEU A 265 -9.05 13.92 -2.92
N SER A 266 -9.21 12.69 -2.44
CA SER A 266 -8.51 11.51 -2.95
C SER A 266 -8.89 11.24 -4.41
N LEU A 267 -10.17 11.39 -4.74
CA LEU A 267 -10.65 11.20 -6.10
C LEU A 267 -10.17 12.28 -7.07
N VAL A 268 -10.17 13.55 -6.64
CA VAL A 268 -9.54 14.65 -7.40
C VAL A 268 -8.06 14.37 -7.61
N THR A 269 -7.38 13.86 -6.59
CA THR A 269 -5.98 13.43 -6.70
C THR A 269 -5.82 12.28 -7.69
N ALA A 270 -6.73 11.31 -7.72
CA ALA A 270 -6.69 10.19 -8.66
C ALA A 270 -6.74 10.67 -10.11
N VAL A 271 -7.67 11.58 -10.43
CA VAL A 271 -7.79 12.19 -11.77
C VAL A 271 -6.57 13.04 -12.10
N TYR A 272 -6.13 13.89 -11.17
CA TYR A 272 -4.93 14.72 -11.34
C TYR A 272 -3.68 13.87 -11.61
N ALA A 273 -3.44 12.85 -10.79
CA ALA A 273 -2.29 11.97 -10.93
C ALA A 273 -2.36 11.15 -12.22
N GLY A 274 -3.55 10.68 -12.62
CA GLY A 274 -3.76 10.00 -13.90
C GLY A 274 -3.42 10.90 -15.09
N GLY A 275 -3.86 12.16 -15.07
CA GLY A 275 -3.51 13.14 -16.10
C GLY A 275 -2.02 13.49 -16.11
N MET A 276 -1.42 13.66 -14.93
CA MET A 276 0.01 13.91 -14.79
C MET A 276 0.85 12.74 -15.28
N ALA A 277 0.41 11.49 -15.09
CA ALA A 277 1.10 10.30 -15.57
C ALA A 277 1.21 10.28 -17.10
N LEU A 278 0.15 10.69 -17.80
CA LEU A 278 0.08 10.70 -19.26
C LEU A 278 1.11 11.64 -19.92
N ILE A 279 1.39 12.79 -19.29
CA ILE A 279 2.31 13.80 -19.84
C ILE A 279 3.76 13.59 -19.42
N GLN A 280 4.05 12.58 -18.58
CA GLN A 280 5.42 12.33 -18.14
C GLN A 280 6.32 11.90 -19.31
N ARG A 281 7.53 12.46 -19.32
CA ARG A 281 8.57 12.13 -20.31
C ARG A 281 9.53 11.03 -19.85
N GLU A 282 9.40 10.57 -18.61
CA GLU A 282 10.30 9.59 -17.99
C GLU A 282 9.50 8.46 -17.36
N ALA A 283 9.88 7.20 -17.64
CA ALA A 283 9.07 6.04 -17.25
C ALA A 283 8.90 5.87 -15.74
N ARG A 284 9.91 6.22 -14.92
CA ARG A 284 9.77 6.17 -13.45
C ARG A 284 8.81 7.20 -12.89
N ARG A 285 8.82 8.42 -13.45
CA ARG A 285 7.88 9.48 -13.03
C ARG A 285 6.47 9.10 -13.46
N MET A 286 6.30 8.57 -14.67
CA MET A 286 5.03 8.02 -15.13
C MET A 286 4.52 6.94 -14.17
N PHE A 287 5.38 5.97 -13.81
CA PHE A 287 5.04 4.91 -12.86
C PHE A 287 4.62 5.48 -11.49
N CYS A 288 5.36 6.48 -10.98
CA CYS A 288 5.04 7.13 -9.71
C CYS A 288 3.64 7.77 -9.72
N TYR A 289 3.29 8.48 -10.79
CA TYR A 289 1.97 9.11 -10.91
C TYR A 289 0.85 8.09 -11.15
N LEU A 290 1.13 7.00 -11.88
CA LEU A 290 0.19 5.89 -12.03
C LEU A 290 -0.10 5.22 -10.68
N LEU A 291 0.95 4.97 -9.89
CA LEU A 291 0.82 4.44 -8.52
C LEU A 291 0.00 5.39 -7.64
N LEU A 292 0.28 6.69 -7.73
CA LEU A 292 -0.44 7.70 -6.95
C LEU A 292 -1.93 7.76 -7.31
N SER A 293 -2.27 7.63 -8.60
CA SER A 293 -3.66 7.60 -9.04
C SER A 293 -4.41 6.41 -8.45
N GLN A 294 -3.81 5.21 -8.56
CA GLN A 294 -4.39 3.97 -8.05
C GLN A 294 -4.49 3.94 -6.52
N SER A 295 -3.47 4.42 -5.80
CA SER A 295 -3.52 4.52 -4.34
C SER A 295 -4.60 5.49 -3.87
N ALA A 296 -4.82 6.58 -4.61
CA ALA A 296 -5.86 7.55 -4.28
C ALA A 296 -7.27 7.00 -4.56
N LEU A 297 -7.45 6.13 -5.55
CA LEU A 297 -8.70 5.38 -5.76
C LEU A 297 -9.00 4.42 -4.60
N VAL A 298 -7.98 3.67 -4.15
CA VAL A 298 -8.09 2.80 -2.96
C VAL A 298 -8.50 3.65 -1.75
N LEU A 299 -7.82 4.77 -1.52
CA LEU A 299 -8.12 5.64 -0.39
C LEU A 299 -9.54 6.23 -0.47
N ALA A 300 -9.97 6.70 -1.64
CA ALA A 300 -11.34 7.20 -1.83
C ALA A 300 -12.40 6.14 -1.47
N GLY A 301 -12.15 4.88 -1.83
CA GLY A 301 -13.03 3.76 -1.52
C GLY A 301 -13.11 3.42 -0.03
N LEU A 302 -11.97 3.47 0.67
CA LEU A 302 -11.93 3.22 2.11
C LEU A 302 -12.75 4.26 2.90
N GLU A 303 -12.88 5.47 2.35
CA GLU A 303 -13.50 6.63 2.99
C GLU A 303 -14.97 6.86 2.60
N LEU A 304 -15.52 6.07 1.67
CA LEU A 304 -16.93 6.15 1.27
C LEU A 304 -17.89 5.59 2.34
N VAL A 305 -17.38 4.85 3.33
CA VAL A 305 -18.13 4.25 4.47
C VAL A 305 -19.40 3.48 4.06
N THR A 306 -19.45 2.98 2.83
CA THR A 306 -20.47 2.02 2.38
C THR A 306 -19.87 0.61 2.38
N PRO A 307 -20.59 -0.43 2.84
CA PRO A 307 -20.05 -1.78 2.84
C PRO A 307 -19.58 -2.24 1.45
N ILE A 308 -20.30 -1.87 0.40
CA ILE A 308 -19.96 -2.19 -1.00
C ILE A 308 -18.69 -1.44 -1.43
N GLY A 309 -18.64 -0.12 -1.22
CA GLY A 309 -17.48 0.70 -1.59
C GLY A 309 -16.20 0.28 -0.84
N LEU A 310 -16.33 -0.03 0.45
CA LEU A 310 -15.22 -0.52 1.28
C LEU A 310 -14.75 -1.91 0.83
N THR A 311 -15.67 -2.81 0.46
CA THR A 311 -15.31 -4.11 -0.14
C THR A 311 -14.55 -3.93 -1.45
N GLY A 312 -15.02 -3.04 -2.32
CA GLY A 312 -14.35 -2.69 -3.57
C GLY A 312 -12.96 -2.13 -3.34
N ALA A 313 -12.80 -1.21 -2.38
CA ALA A 313 -11.53 -0.62 -1.99
C ALA A 313 -10.52 -1.65 -1.47
N LEU A 314 -10.96 -2.59 -0.64
CA LEU A 314 -10.10 -3.67 -0.12
C LEU A 314 -9.66 -4.63 -1.23
N CYS A 315 -10.56 -4.98 -2.17
CA CYS A 315 -10.20 -5.78 -3.33
C CYS A 315 -9.23 -5.03 -4.25
N LEU A 316 -9.49 -3.74 -4.47
CA LEU A 316 -8.63 -2.86 -5.27
C LEU A 316 -7.25 -2.71 -4.64
N TRP A 317 -7.14 -2.58 -3.31
CA TRP A 317 -5.86 -2.51 -2.61
C TRP A 317 -4.99 -3.73 -2.91
N LEU A 318 -5.54 -4.94 -2.79
CA LEU A 318 -4.81 -6.17 -3.13
C LEU A 318 -4.39 -6.19 -4.60
N SER A 319 -5.30 -5.80 -5.51
CA SER A 319 -5.02 -5.72 -6.93
C SER A 319 -3.89 -4.76 -7.25
N VAL A 320 -3.95 -3.54 -6.70
CA VAL A 320 -2.99 -2.45 -6.93
C VAL A 320 -1.61 -2.87 -6.42
N GLY A 321 -1.54 -3.52 -5.25
CA GLY A 321 -0.29 -4.06 -4.71
C GLY A 321 0.39 -5.09 -5.63
N MET A 322 -0.38 -6.04 -6.19
CA MET A 322 0.16 -7.05 -7.10
C MET A 322 0.50 -6.49 -8.49
N SER A 323 -0.44 -5.74 -9.08
CA SER A 323 -0.34 -5.24 -10.46
C SER A 323 0.75 -4.19 -10.62
N LEU A 324 0.85 -3.20 -9.72
CA LEU A 324 1.92 -2.20 -9.76
C LEU A 324 3.28 -2.81 -9.45
N THR A 325 3.36 -3.82 -8.58
CA THR A 325 4.61 -4.55 -8.37
C THR A 325 5.06 -5.26 -9.64
N GLY A 326 4.15 -5.96 -10.32
CA GLY A 326 4.45 -6.64 -11.59
C GLY A 326 4.87 -5.65 -12.69
N PHE A 327 4.14 -4.55 -12.81
CA PHE A 327 4.42 -3.49 -13.78
C PHE A 327 5.76 -2.81 -13.48
N GLY A 328 6.02 -2.49 -12.22
CA GLY A 328 7.24 -1.85 -11.75
C GLY A 328 8.47 -2.74 -11.88
N ILE A 329 8.35 -4.03 -11.55
CA ILE A 329 9.43 -5.02 -11.76
C ILE A 329 9.72 -5.18 -13.24
N THR A 330 8.71 -5.23 -14.10
CA THR A 330 8.92 -5.35 -15.54
C THR A 330 9.65 -4.12 -16.09
N LEU A 331 9.21 -2.93 -15.71
CA LEU A 331 9.89 -1.68 -16.09
C LEU A 331 11.33 -1.62 -15.52
N ARG A 332 11.53 -2.08 -14.27
CA ARG A 332 12.85 -2.19 -13.66
C ARG A 332 13.77 -3.16 -14.43
N CYS A 333 13.24 -4.29 -14.90
CA CYS A 333 13.99 -5.25 -15.72
C CYS A 333 14.44 -4.64 -17.06
N ILE A 334 13.60 -3.80 -17.67
CA ILE A 334 13.94 -3.04 -18.88
C ILE A 334 15.05 -2.03 -18.57
N GLU A 335 14.87 -1.21 -17.53
CA GLU A 335 15.88 -0.22 -17.13
C GLU A 335 17.24 -0.83 -16.75
N ALA A 336 17.21 -2.06 -16.25
CA ALA A 336 18.42 -2.78 -15.88
C ALA A 336 19.30 -3.08 -17.10
N ARG A 337 18.72 -3.12 -18.31
CA ARG A 337 19.38 -3.43 -19.58
C ARG A 337 19.66 -2.20 -20.44
N ILE A 338 18.73 -1.25 -20.51
CA ILE A 338 18.84 -0.05 -21.38
C ILE A 338 19.03 1.27 -20.62
N SER A 339 19.24 1.23 -19.30
CA SER A 339 19.27 2.41 -18.43
C SER A 339 17.92 3.14 -18.38
N ARG A 340 17.88 4.44 -18.07
CA ARG A 340 16.60 5.14 -17.92
C ARG A 340 15.84 5.16 -19.23
N VAL A 341 14.54 4.92 -19.13
CA VAL A 341 13.62 4.87 -20.26
C VAL A 341 12.95 6.22 -20.40
N ALA A 342 13.38 6.99 -21.40
CA ALA A 342 12.67 8.16 -21.85
C ALA A 342 11.37 7.72 -22.53
N LEU A 343 10.31 8.50 -22.39
CA LEU A 343 9.03 8.30 -23.06
C LEU A 343 8.84 9.33 -24.18
N VAL A 344 9.90 10.01 -24.64
CA VAL A 344 9.80 10.95 -25.76
C VAL A 344 9.97 10.24 -27.10
N ASP A 345 10.78 9.18 -27.12
CA ASP A 345 11.16 8.43 -28.31
C ASP A 345 10.52 7.03 -28.36
N TYR A 346 10.45 6.47 -29.56
CA TYR A 346 10.02 5.08 -29.80
C TYR A 346 11.23 4.14 -29.82
N HIS A 347 11.29 3.18 -28.90
CA HIS A 347 12.51 2.38 -28.65
C HIS A 347 12.57 1.05 -29.42
N GLY A 348 11.46 0.54 -29.95
CA GLY A 348 11.45 -0.68 -30.77
C GLY A 348 11.87 -1.96 -30.04
N LEU A 349 11.72 -2.03 -28.71
CA LEU A 349 12.28 -3.12 -27.90
C LEU A 349 11.56 -4.47 -28.04
N TYR A 350 10.39 -4.52 -28.71
CA TYR A 350 9.61 -5.75 -28.84
C TYR A 350 10.42 -6.91 -29.43
N GLN A 351 11.20 -6.65 -30.47
CA GLN A 351 11.99 -7.69 -31.15
C GLN A 351 13.09 -8.28 -30.25
N GLN A 352 13.62 -7.49 -29.31
CA GLN A 352 14.75 -7.87 -28.48
C GLN A 352 14.31 -8.45 -27.13
N MET A 353 13.10 -8.09 -26.68
CA MET A 353 12.59 -8.39 -25.33
C MET A 353 11.10 -8.79 -25.35
N PRO A 354 10.65 -9.70 -26.23
CA PRO A 354 9.21 -9.94 -26.46
C PRO A 354 8.47 -10.41 -25.19
N MET A 355 9.14 -11.18 -24.34
CA MET A 355 8.56 -11.65 -23.09
C MET A 355 8.34 -10.52 -22.07
N LEU A 356 9.28 -9.56 -21.98
CA LEU A 356 9.09 -8.38 -21.13
C LEU A 356 8.00 -7.46 -21.69
N ALA A 357 7.82 -7.41 -23.02
CA ALA A 357 6.70 -6.71 -23.64
C ALA A 357 5.35 -7.32 -23.23
N GLY A 358 5.22 -8.65 -23.33
CA GLY A 358 4.02 -9.36 -22.89
C GLY A 358 3.71 -9.14 -21.40
N PHE A 359 4.73 -9.24 -20.54
CA PHE A 359 4.61 -8.97 -19.11
C PHE A 359 4.23 -7.52 -18.79
N PHE A 360 4.80 -6.55 -19.50
CA PHE A 360 4.48 -5.14 -19.31
C PHE A 360 3.03 -4.87 -19.67
N LEU A 361 2.57 -5.41 -20.80
CA LEU A 361 1.19 -5.25 -21.24
C LEU A 361 0.23 -5.92 -20.26
N LEU A 362 0.49 -7.17 -19.86
CA LEU A 362 -0.39 -7.91 -18.96
C LEU A 362 -0.50 -7.23 -17.60
N THR A 363 0.63 -6.93 -16.96
CA THR A 363 0.64 -6.26 -15.65
C THR A 363 0.10 -4.83 -15.74
N GLY A 364 0.34 -4.14 -16.86
CA GLY A 364 -0.26 -2.84 -17.14
C GLY A 364 -1.78 -2.89 -17.27
N LEU A 365 -2.33 -3.87 -18.00
CA LEU A 365 -3.77 -4.12 -18.08
C LEU A 365 -4.37 -4.44 -16.71
N ALA A 366 -3.64 -5.16 -15.87
CA ALA A 366 -4.05 -5.40 -14.48
C ALA A 366 -4.10 -4.13 -13.64
N VAL A 367 -3.15 -3.20 -13.82
CA VAL A 367 -3.18 -1.90 -13.11
C VAL A 367 -4.42 -1.08 -13.49
N ILE A 368 -4.89 -1.18 -14.73
CA ILE A 368 -6.07 -0.45 -15.21
C ILE A 368 -7.38 -1.08 -14.69
N GLY A 369 -7.31 -2.33 -14.21
CA GLY A 369 -8.51 -3.12 -13.88
C GLY A 369 -9.18 -3.68 -15.14
N PHE A 370 -8.41 -4.23 -16.08
CA PHE A 370 -8.97 -4.91 -17.26
C PHE A 370 -9.84 -6.13 -16.84
N PRO A 371 -10.91 -6.47 -17.57
CA PRO A 371 -11.72 -7.65 -17.26
C PRO A 371 -10.89 -8.92 -17.07
N ALA A 372 -11.38 -9.83 -16.21
CA ALA A 372 -10.67 -11.02 -15.72
C ALA A 372 -9.51 -10.75 -14.74
N THR A 373 -9.32 -9.51 -14.28
CA THR A 373 -8.40 -9.18 -13.18
C THR A 373 -9.17 -8.87 -11.90
N ILE A 374 -8.60 -9.18 -10.74
CA ILE A 374 -9.20 -8.82 -9.43
C ILE A 374 -9.41 -7.29 -9.30
N GLY A 375 -8.60 -6.49 -9.99
CA GLY A 375 -8.76 -5.04 -10.05
C GLY A 375 -10.06 -4.58 -10.71
N PHE A 376 -10.54 -5.31 -11.72
CA PHE A 376 -11.83 -5.01 -12.35
C PHE A 376 -12.98 -5.15 -11.35
N VAL A 377 -13.00 -6.25 -10.59
CA VAL A 377 -14.01 -6.52 -9.56
C VAL A 377 -13.99 -5.45 -8.46
N GLY A 378 -12.79 -5.08 -7.99
CA GLY A 378 -12.64 -4.00 -7.02
C GLY A 378 -13.12 -2.64 -7.54
N MET A 379 -12.82 -2.32 -8.80
CA MET A 379 -13.23 -1.07 -9.44
C MET A 379 -14.75 -1.00 -9.65
N GLU A 380 -15.38 -2.10 -10.06
CA GLU A 380 -16.84 -2.16 -10.25
C GLU A 380 -17.58 -1.91 -8.93
N LEU A 381 -17.20 -2.63 -7.87
CA LEU A 381 -17.76 -2.44 -6.52
C LEU A 381 -17.50 -1.02 -5.99
N LEU A 382 -16.33 -0.46 -6.29
CA LEU A 382 -16.00 0.91 -5.92
C LEU A 382 -16.89 1.92 -6.64
N ILE A 383 -17.16 1.73 -7.94
CA ILE A 383 -18.05 2.60 -8.72
C ILE A 383 -19.48 2.48 -8.19
N GLU A 384 -19.97 1.26 -7.94
CA GLU A 384 -21.30 1.01 -7.37
C GLU A 384 -21.45 1.73 -6.03
N GLY A 385 -20.52 1.49 -5.09
CA GLY A 385 -20.53 2.13 -3.79
C GLY A 385 -20.33 3.65 -3.81
N ALA A 386 -19.70 4.20 -4.86
CA ALA A 386 -19.52 5.63 -5.06
C ALA A 386 -20.76 6.32 -5.65
N VAL A 387 -21.44 5.67 -6.60
CA VAL A 387 -22.65 6.19 -7.25
C VAL A 387 -23.79 6.33 -6.25
N ASP A 388 -23.91 5.40 -5.31
CA ASP A 388 -24.90 5.44 -4.22
C ASP A 388 -24.77 6.69 -3.34
N VAL A 389 -23.55 7.22 -3.18
CA VAL A 389 -23.30 8.43 -2.40
C VAL A 389 -23.50 9.68 -3.26
N TYR A 390 -22.79 9.76 -4.39
CA TYR A 390 -22.94 10.84 -5.38
C TYR A 390 -22.60 10.37 -6.80
N PRO A 391 -23.49 10.52 -7.81
CA PRO A 391 -23.20 10.11 -9.19
C PRO A 391 -21.94 10.75 -9.80
N LEU A 392 -21.61 11.97 -9.38
CA LEU A 392 -20.41 12.69 -9.83
C LEU A 392 -19.11 11.99 -9.37
N VAL A 393 -19.12 11.35 -8.20
CA VAL A 393 -17.98 10.61 -7.64
C VAL A 393 -17.70 9.38 -8.51
N GLY A 394 -18.73 8.60 -8.86
CA GLY A 394 -18.57 7.46 -9.77
C GLY A 394 -17.96 7.85 -11.12
N THR A 395 -18.37 9.00 -11.68
CA THR A 395 -17.83 9.52 -12.95
C THR A 395 -16.33 9.79 -12.88
N MET A 396 -15.86 10.38 -11.77
CA MET A 396 -14.43 10.68 -11.59
C MET A 396 -13.58 9.41 -11.45
N VAL A 397 -14.11 8.34 -10.86
CA VAL A 397 -13.42 7.03 -10.79
C VAL A 397 -13.17 6.50 -12.20
N VAL A 398 -14.19 6.56 -13.06
CA VAL A 398 -14.10 6.14 -14.47
C VAL A 398 -13.08 6.99 -15.24
N ILE A 399 -13.08 8.31 -15.05
CA ILE A 399 -12.11 9.21 -15.69
C ILE A 399 -10.67 8.87 -15.24
N ALA A 400 -10.44 8.67 -13.94
CA ALA A 400 -9.11 8.31 -13.41
C ALA A 400 -8.62 6.97 -13.99
N ALA A 401 -9.50 5.98 -14.06
CA ALA A 401 -9.20 4.68 -14.66
C ALA A 401 -8.88 4.78 -16.15
N ALA A 402 -9.66 5.57 -16.90
CA ALA A 402 -9.43 5.81 -18.33
C ALA A 402 -8.06 6.48 -18.58
N LEU A 403 -7.71 7.49 -17.79
CA LEU A 403 -6.40 8.17 -17.88
C LEU A 403 -5.24 7.21 -17.57
N CYS A 404 -5.39 6.35 -16.57
CA CYS A 404 -4.43 5.27 -16.28
C CYS A 404 -4.29 4.32 -17.49
N GLY A 405 -5.42 3.94 -18.09
CA GLY A 405 -5.52 3.14 -19.30
C GLY A 405 -4.69 3.68 -20.46
N ILE A 406 -4.97 4.94 -20.82
CA ILE A 406 -4.29 5.64 -21.90
C ILE A 406 -2.79 5.75 -21.60
N THR A 407 -2.40 6.02 -20.34
CA THR A 407 -1.00 6.14 -19.92
C THR A 407 -0.23 4.84 -20.13
N VAL A 408 -0.74 3.72 -19.62
CA VAL A 408 -0.10 2.40 -19.74
C VAL A 408 0.03 2.00 -21.20
N LEU A 409 -1.02 2.17 -22.01
CA LEU A 409 -1.00 1.81 -23.42
C LEU A 409 -0.05 2.70 -24.23
N SER A 410 -0.04 4.01 -23.95
CA SER A 410 0.90 4.95 -24.56
C SER A 410 2.35 4.58 -24.24
N ALA A 411 2.62 4.19 -22.99
CA ALA A 411 3.94 3.73 -22.57
C ALA A 411 4.34 2.44 -23.28
N TYR A 412 3.41 1.49 -23.42
CA TYR A 412 3.66 0.25 -24.16
C TYR A 412 4.10 0.54 -25.60
N PHE A 413 3.37 1.40 -26.32
CA PHE A 413 3.75 1.76 -27.68
C PHE A 413 5.12 2.45 -27.73
N ARG A 414 5.38 3.45 -26.89
CA ARG A 414 6.67 4.17 -26.91
C ARG A 414 7.88 3.29 -26.55
N ILE A 415 7.69 2.30 -25.67
CA ILE A 415 8.78 1.42 -25.22
C ILE A 415 9.01 0.26 -26.22
N PHE A 416 7.96 -0.34 -26.76
CA PHE A 416 8.09 -1.59 -27.51
C PHE A 416 7.97 -1.44 -29.02
N THR A 417 7.29 -0.41 -29.52
CA THR A 417 7.21 -0.13 -30.96
C THR A 417 8.27 0.90 -31.39
N GLY A 418 8.54 0.98 -32.69
CA GLY A 418 9.60 1.82 -33.25
C GLY A 418 10.68 1.03 -33.97
N HIS A 419 11.76 1.72 -34.36
CA HIS A 419 12.86 1.11 -35.09
C HIS A 419 13.77 0.33 -34.12
N SER A 420 14.00 -0.95 -34.41
CA SER A 420 14.82 -1.82 -33.56
C SER A 420 16.30 -1.67 -33.93
N ASN A 421 17.11 -1.21 -32.99
CA ASN A 421 18.57 -1.18 -33.15
C ASN A 421 19.16 -2.53 -32.76
N ARG A 422 19.93 -3.17 -33.64
CA ARG A 422 20.61 -4.43 -33.32
C ARG A 422 21.58 -4.23 -32.15
N THR A 423 21.35 -4.94 -31.05
CA THR A 423 22.26 -4.99 -29.90
C THR A 423 23.00 -6.33 -29.89
N LEU A 424 24.28 -6.29 -29.48
CA LEU A 424 25.12 -7.50 -29.36
C LEU A 424 24.90 -8.23 -28.02
N VAL A 425 24.22 -7.59 -27.06
CA VAL A 425 24.03 -8.10 -25.70
C VAL A 425 22.64 -8.74 -25.59
N PRO A 426 22.51 -9.97 -25.07
CA PRO A 426 21.22 -10.62 -24.91
C PRO A 426 20.34 -9.86 -23.90
N MET A 427 19.16 -9.44 -24.33
CA MET A 427 18.21 -8.67 -23.51
C MET A 427 16.99 -9.47 -23.03
N HIS A 428 17.01 -10.79 -23.23
CA HIS A 428 15.92 -11.70 -22.82
C HIS A 428 15.62 -11.63 -21.32
N ALA A 429 14.36 -11.90 -20.96
CA ALA A 429 13.93 -12.07 -19.56
C ALA A 429 14.63 -13.28 -18.93
N ARG A 430 15.19 -13.10 -17.72
CA ARG A 430 15.83 -14.19 -16.95
C ARG A 430 14.76 -15.09 -16.32
N PRO A 431 15.06 -16.37 -16.03
CA PRO A 431 14.11 -17.28 -15.37
C PRO A 431 13.49 -16.71 -14.08
N ALA A 432 14.31 -16.09 -13.21
CA ALA A 432 13.82 -15.46 -11.98
C ALA A 432 12.83 -14.31 -12.24
N GLU A 433 13.06 -13.49 -13.27
CA GLU A 433 12.16 -12.41 -13.66
C GLU A 433 10.85 -12.96 -14.24
N ARG A 434 10.92 -14.06 -15.00
CA ARG A 434 9.75 -14.75 -15.55
C ARG A 434 8.89 -15.31 -14.42
N ILE A 435 9.50 -16.05 -13.49
CA ILE A 435 8.79 -16.65 -12.35
C ILE A 435 8.13 -15.54 -11.51
N ALA A 436 8.87 -14.48 -11.19
CA ALA A 436 8.35 -13.35 -10.42
C ALA A 436 7.08 -12.73 -11.03
N VAL A 437 7.11 -12.40 -12.33
CA VAL A 437 5.94 -11.79 -12.99
C VAL A 437 4.82 -12.80 -13.24
N LEU A 438 5.15 -14.06 -13.54
CA LEU A 438 4.15 -15.11 -13.74
C LEU A 438 3.36 -15.43 -12.46
N ILE A 439 4.02 -15.44 -11.30
CA ILE A 439 3.34 -15.63 -10.01
C ILE A 439 2.31 -14.51 -9.80
N LEU A 440 2.72 -13.25 -9.93
CA LEU A 440 1.81 -12.10 -9.79
C LEU A 440 0.67 -12.14 -10.81
N THR A 441 0.99 -12.46 -12.06
CA THR A 441 0.01 -12.62 -13.15
C THR A 441 -1.03 -13.69 -12.81
N ALA A 442 -0.59 -14.86 -12.34
CA ALA A 442 -1.47 -15.95 -11.99
C ALA A 442 -2.40 -15.58 -10.82
N LEU A 443 -1.89 -14.87 -9.81
CA LEU A 443 -2.70 -14.36 -8.69
C LEU A 443 -3.73 -13.32 -9.15
N ILE A 444 -3.32 -12.37 -9.99
CA ILE A 444 -4.21 -11.32 -10.52
C ILE A 444 -5.35 -11.92 -11.35
N LEU A 445 -5.02 -12.84 -12.26
CA LEU A 445 -6.01 -13.49 -13.13
C LEU A 445 -6.86 -14.50 -12.34
N GLY A 446 -6.24 -15.28 -11.46
CA GLY A 446 -6.96 -16.23 -10.59
C GLY A 446 -7.98 -15.54 -9.71
N GLY A 447 -7.60 -14.41 -9.08
CA GLY A 447 -8.51 -13.60 -8.28
C GLY A 447 -9.59 -12.88 -9.09
N GLY A 448 -9.38 -12.67 -10.39
CA GLY A 448 -10.40 -12.11 -11.29
C GLY A 448 -11.37 -13.16 -11.86
N LEU A 449 -10.88 -14.36 -12.16
CA LEU A 449 -11.69 -15.47 -12.68
C LEU A 449 -12.52 -16.16 -11.60
N ILE A 450 -11.99 -16.23 -10.37
CA ILE A 450 -12.67 -16.82 -9.21
C ILE A 450 -12.69 -15.78 -8.07
N PRO A 451 -13.49 -14.71 -8.20
CA PRO A 451 -13.46 -13.60 -7.23
C PRO A 451 -14.17 -13.93 -5.91
N GLN A 452 -15.09 -14.90 -5.91
CA GLN A 452 -16.02 -15.13 -4.80
C GLN A 452 -15.35 -15.31 -3.43
N PRO A 453 -14.29 -16.12 -3.26
CA PRO A 453 -13.66 -16.30 -1.94
C PRO A 453 -13.02 -15.02 -1.42
N GLY A 454 -12.33 -14.28 -2.30
CA GLY A 454 -11.67 -13.02 -1.94
C GLY A 454 -12.69 -11.95 -1.59
N VAL A 455 -13.69 -11.74 -2.45
CA VAL A 455 -14.75 -10.74 -2.24
C VAL A 455 -15.56 -11.04 -0.99
N ALA A 456 -15.94 -12.30 -0.73
CA ALA A 456 -16.70 -12.66 0.45
C ALA A 456 -15.96 -12.33 1.76
N SER A 457 -14.66 -12.65 1.84
CA SER A 457 -13.84 -12.29 3.00
C SER A 457 -13.73 -10.77 3.16
N ARG A 458 -13.51 -10.02 2.07
CA ARG A 458 -13.43 -8.55 2.14
C ARG A 458 -14.77 -7.91 2.51
N TYR A 459 -15.88 -8.48 2.08
CA TYR A 459 -17.22 -8.02 2.42
C TYR A 459 -17.53 -8.22 3.90
N HIS A 460 -17.11 -9.36 4.46
CA HIS A 460 -17.22 -9.59 5.90
C HIS A 460 -16.44 -8.54 6.71
N ALA A 461 -15.18 -8.29 6.34
CA ALA A 461 -14.35 -7.26 6.97
C ALA A 461 -14.99 -5.86 6.85
N ALA A 462 -15.51 -5.52 5.66
CA ALA A 462 -16.15 -4.24 5.42
C ALA A 462 -17.42 -4.05 6.28
N LYS A 463 -18.22 -5.11 6.43
CA LYS A 463 -19.42 -5.09 7.27
C LYS A 463 -19.06 -4.91 8.74
N GLU A 464 -18.02 -5.59 9.21
CA GLU A 464 -17.57 -5.48 10.59
C GLU A 464 -17.01 -4.09 10.91
N LEU A 465 -16.15 -3.54 10.05
CA LEU A 465 -15.63 -2.17 10.18
C LEU A 465 -16.77 -1.14 10.22
N THR A 466 -17.80 -1.34 9.39
CA THR A 466 -18.99 -0.49 9.39
C THR A 466 -19.79 -0.64 10.69
N ARG A 467 -19.96 -1.88 11.19
CA ARG A 467 -20.66 -2.19 12.44
C ARG A 467 -19.96 -1.55 13.65
N GLN A 468 -18.64 -1.69 13.76
CA GLN A 468 -17.85 -1.11 14.85
C GLN A 468 -17.99 0.42 14.88
N ARG A 469 -17.96 1.06 13.71
CA ARG A 469 -18.19 2.50 13.59
C ARG A 469 -19.60 2.92 14.04
N GLN A 470 -20.62 2.15 13.68
CA GLN A 470 -22.01 2.43 14.08
C GLN A 470 -22.24 2.20 15.58
N ALA A 471 -21.52 1.25 16.19
CA ALA A 471 -21.58 0.97 17.62
C ALA A 471 -20.95 2.11 18.45
N HIS A 472 -19.96 2.81 17.90
CA HIS A 472 -19.23 3.89 18.55
C HIS A 472 -19.37 5.21 17.75
N PRO A 473 -20.59 5.80 17.68
CA PRO A 473 -20.79 7.03 16.93
C PRO A 473 -20.07 8.17 17.64
N VAL A 474 -19.23 8.90 16.90
CA VAL A 474 -18.72 10.18 17.38
C VAL A 474 -19.90 11.11 17.53
N SER A 475 -20.15 11.62 18.75
CA SER A 475 -21.32 12.45 19.04
C SER A 475 -21.23 13.77 18.28
N GLU A 476 -21.82 13.82 17.10
CA GLU A 476 -22.12 15.07 16.41
C GLU A 476 -23.05 15.86 17.34
N SER A 477 -22.62 17.07 17.72
CA SER A 477 -23.42 17.94 18.57
C SER A 477 -24.70 18.31 17.83
N ASN A 478 -25.76 17.54 18.00
CA ASN A 478 -27.07 17.94 17.56
C ASN A 478 -27.51 19.13 18.41
N GLU A 479 -27.83 20.20 17.70
CA GLU A 479 -28.97 21.08 17.94
C GLU A 479 -29.34 21.31 19.41
N ALA A 480 -29.13 22.56 19.82
CA ALA A 480 -29.88 23.13 20.93
C ALA A 480 -31.33 22.66 20.83
N THR A 481 -31.71 21.78 21.76
CA THR A 481 -33.07 21.39 22.07
C THR A 481 -33.94 22.66 22.01
N VAL A 482 -34.67 22.85 20.91
CA VAL A 482 -35.75 23.82 20.89
C VAL A 482 -36.78 23.23 21.84
N ALA A 483 -36.75 23.71 23.08
CA ALA A 483 -37.77 23.42 24.07
C ALA A 483 -39.14 23.69 23.44
N PRO A 484 -40.14 22.80 23.61
CA PRO A 484 -41.50 23.17 23.28
C PRO A 484 -41.83 24.38 24.14
N LEU A 485 -42.17 25.50 23.50
CA LEU A 485 -42.83 26.61 24.18
C LEU A 485 -44.06 26.05 24.88
N GLU A 486 -44.01 25.97 26.21
CA GLU A 486 -45.19 25.82 27.04
C GLU A 486 -46.12 26.98 26.69
N ALA A 487 -47.21 26.65 26.00
CA ALA A 487 -48.36 27.53 25.91
C ALA A 487 -48.98 27.59 27.31
N THR A 488 -48.61 28.61 28.07
CA THR A 488 -49.35 29.01 29.26
C THR A 488 -50.68 29.60 28.80
N ASP A 489 -51.76 28.82 28.98
CA ASP A 489 -53.12 29.32 29.04
C ASP A 489 -53.25 30.26 30.26
N HIS A 490 -53.50 31.55 30.00
CA HIS A 490 -54.24 32.45 30.88
C HIS A 490 -54.87 33.60 30.09
#